data_AF-A0A4Z2E9L9-F1
#
_entry.id   AF-A0A4Z2E9L9-F1
#
_cell.length_a   1.000
_cell.length_b   1.000
_cell.length_c   1.000
_cell.angle_alpha   90.00
_cell.angle_beta   90.00
_cell.angle_gamma   90.00
#
_symmetry.space_group_name_H-M   'P 1'
#
loop_
_entity.id
_entity.type
_entity.pdbx_description
1 polymer ?
#
loop_
_entity_poly.entity_id
_entity_poly.type
_entity_poly.pdbx_seq_one_letter_code
_entity_poly.pdbx_strand_id
1 'polypeptide(L)'
;MKKISLCPQQILRYRRGGKPLFVSEPHAGDAAPPCGACGGARTFELQLMPALVSLLRRRRRREEEEEEEEEEEEEEEEAELEFGTVLVYTCRSSCWTRGPDSGSGPGSGPAVEEFCLVQPDPDQHLFK
;
A
#
# COMPACT_ATOMS: atom_id res chain seq x y z
N MET A 1 -25.33 6.56 -19.11
CA MET A 1 -24.82 5.16 -18.98
C MET A 1 -23.41 5.22 -18.42
N LYS A 2 -23.19 4.89 -17.13
CA LYS A 2 -21.83 4.70 -16.60
C LYS A 2 -21.37 3.32 -17.06
N LYS A 3 -20.51 3.25 -18.08
CA LYS A 3 -19.85 2.00 -18.47
C LYS A 3 -18.89 1.61 -17.34
N ILE A 4 -19.12 0.46 -16.71
CA ILE A 4 -18.08 -0.21 -15.93
C ILE A 4 -17.01 -0.68 -16.94
N SER A 5 -15.74 -0.36 -16.66
CA SER A 5 -14.60 -0.49 -17.59
C SER A 5 -14.06 -1.93 -17.69
N LEU A 6 -13.26 -2.17 -18.75
CA LEU A 6 -12.85 -3.42 -19.40
C LEU A 6 -12.12 -4.50 -18.56
N CYS A 7 -11.91 -4.31 -17.26
CA CYS A 7 -11.25 -5.30 -16.40
C CYS A 7 -11.54 -5.01 -14.92
N PRO A 8 -12.69 -5.46 -14.38
CA PRO A 8 -13.04 -5.23 -12.97
C PRO A 8 -12.04 -5.88 -11.98
N GLN A 9 -11.22 -6.83 -12.45
CA GLN A 9 -10.15 -7.46 -11.69
C GLN A 9 -8.83 -6.68 -11.71
N GLN A 10 -8.77 -5.51 -12.33
CA GLN A 10 -7.56 -4.69 -12.30
C GLN A 10 -7.29 -4.22 -10.86
N ILE A 11 -6.27 -4.80 -10.24
CA ILE A 11 -5.84 -4.50 -8.86
C ILE A 11 -4.73 -3.45 -8.79
N LEU A 12 -4.12 -3.12 -9.92
CA LEU A 12 -2.94 -2.26 -10.01
C LEU A 12 -2.99 -1.38 -11.26
N ARG A 13 -2.63 -0.10 -11.11
CA ARG A 13 -2.30 0.81 -12.21
C ARG A 13 -0.86 1.29 -12.04
N TYR A 14 0.05 0.79 -12.86
CA TYR A 14 1.44 1.25 -12.90
C TYR A 14 1.59 2.41 -13.89
N ARG A 15 2.18 3.54 -13.45
CA ARG A 15 2.54 4.65 -14.33
C ARG A 15 3.53 5.60 -13.64
N ARG A 16 4.82 5.23 -13.65
CA ARG A 16 5.86 6.06 -13.04
C ARG A 16 5.97 7.47 -13.65
N GLY A 17 6.06 8.48 -12.79
CA GLY A 17 6.01 9.89 -13.18
C GLY A 17 4.64 10.36 -13.69
N GLY A 18 3.62 9.49 -13.63
CA GLY A 18 2.27 9.78 -14.06
C GLY A 18 1.49 10.61 -13.05
N LYS A 19 0.24 10.93 -13.41
CA LYS A 19 -0.70 11.55 -12.50
C LYS A 19 -1.48 10.46 -11.72
N PRO A 20 -1.51 10.53 -10.38
CA PRO A 20 -2.38 9.68 -9.56
C PRO A 20 -3.85 9.96 -9.88
N LEU A 21 -4.70 8.95 -9.69
CA LEU A 21 -6.16 9.12 -9.74
C LEU A 21 -6.67 9.11 -8.31
N PHE A 22 -7.06 10.28 -7.82
CA PHE A 22 -7.57 10.39 -6.45
C PHE A 22 -9.05 10.02 -6.40
N VAL A 23 -9.46 9.32 -5.33
CA VAL A 23 -10.88 9.09 -5.00
C VAL A 23 -11.47 10.27 -4.21
N SER A 24 -10.62 11.00 -3.48
CA SER A 24 -10.96 12.22 -2.74
C SER A 24 -9.96 13.33 -3.05
N GLU A 25 -10.32 14.60 -2.85
CA GLU A 25 -9.36 15.70 -3.05
C GLU A 25 -8.16 15.55 -2.09
N PRO A 26 -6.91 15.63 -2.59
CA PRO A 26 -5.73 15.54 -1.73
C PRO A 26 -5.62 16.76 -0.81
N HIS A 27 -5.26 16.53 0.44
CA HIS A 27 -5.03 17.56 1.43
C HIS A 27 -3.59 18.11 1.33
N ALA A 28 -3.36 19.28 1.92
CA ALA A 28 -2.01 19.89 1.92
C ALA A 28 -0.93 19.01 2.56
N GLY A 29 -1.31 18.09 3.46
CA GLY A 29 -0.41 17.13 4.11
C GLY A 29 -0.07 15.88 3.28
N ASP A 30 -0.73 15.67 2.14
CA ASP A 30 -0.60 14.43 1.35
C ASP A 30 0.62 14.43 0.41
N ALA A 31 1.43 15.50 0.46
CA ALA A 31 2.64 15.62 -0.33
C ALA A 31 3.69 14.58 0.13
N ALA A 32 4.17 13.76 -0.81
CA ALA A 32 5.18 12.76 -0.51
C ALA A 32 6.47 13.43 0.04
N PRO A 33 6.99 12.99 1.20
CA PRO A 33 8.21 13.54 1.76
C PRO A 33 9.41 13.19 0.88
N PRO A 34 10.55 13.90 1.03
CA PRO A 34 11.79 13.55 0.35
C PRO A 34 12.22 12.10 0.60
N CYS A 35 13.02 11.56 -0.30
CA CYS A 35 13.61 10.23 -0.16
C CYS A 35 14.53 10.19 1.06
N GLY A 36 14.33 9.21 1.96
CA GLY A 36 15.16 9.05 3.15
C GLY A 36 16.63 8.72 2.86
N ALA A 37 16.93 8.14 1.68
CA ALA A 37 18.29 7.74 1.32
C ALA A 37 19.12 8.87 0.66
N CYS A 38 18.50 9.76 -0.13
CA CYS A 38 19.23 10.78 -0.89
C CYS A 38 18.71 12.21 -0.70
N GLY A 39 17.62 12.41 0.05
CA GLY A 39 16.94 13.71 0.20
C GLY A 39 16.25 14.20 -1.08
N GLY A 40 16.28 13.43 -2.17
CA GLY A 40 15.67 13.79 -3.46
C GLY A 40 14.15 13.65 -3.45
N ALA A 41 13.48 14.28 -4.41
CA ALA A 41 12.03 14.20 -4.55
C ALA A 41 11.54 12.78 -4.87
N ARG A 42 10.40 12.40 -4.29
CA ARG A 42 9.65 11.21 -4.71
C ARG A 42 8.73 11.54 -5.91
N THR A 43 8.32 10.52 -6.64
CA THR A 43 7.40 10.62 -7.77
C THR A 43 6.39 9.49 -7.70
N PHE A 44 5.17 9.74 -8.19
CA PHE A 44 4.16 8.70 -8.28
C PHE A 44 4.69 7.54 -9.14
N GLU A 45 4.54 6.31 -8.64
CA GLU A 45 4.95 5.10 -9.34
C GLU A 45 3.76 4.25 -9.77
N LEU A 46 2.92 3.88 -8.81
CA LEU A 46 1.80 2.99 -9.02
C LEU A 46 0.65 3.29 -8.07
N GLN A 47 -0.50 2.73 -8.40
CA GLN A 47 -1.72 2.85 -7.61
C GLN A 47 -2.36 1.48 -7.44
N LEU A 48 -2.66 1.07 -6.21
CA LEU A 48 -3.41 -0.14 -5.88
C LEU A 48 -4.91 0.20 -5.86
N MET A 49 -5.70 -0.66 -6.49
CA MET A 49 -7.15 -0.52 -6.61
C MET A 49 -7.86 -1.31 -5.50
N PRO A 50 -9.07 -0.90 -5.07
CA PRO A 50 -9.85 -1.60 -4.05
C PRO A 50 -10.08 -3.08 -4.33
N ALA A 51 -10.19 -3.45 -5.62
CA ALA A 51 -10.36 -4.84 -6.05
C ALA A 51 -9.27 -5.78 -5.46
N LEU A 52 -8.09 -5.24 -5.14
CA LEU A 52 -7.01 -5.98 -4.48
C LEU A 52 -7.43 -6.55 -3.12
N VAL A 53 -8.25 -5.84 -2.34
CA VAL A 53 -8.69 -6.25 -1.00
C VAL A 53 -9.27 -7.66 -1.02
N SER A 54 -10.12 -7.97 -2.00
CA SER A 54 -10.77 -9.28 -2.13
C SER A 54 -9.79 -10.45 -2.38
N LEU A 55 -8.56 -10.16 -2.82
CA LEU A 55 -7.52 -11.16 -3.08
C LEU A 55 -6.53 -11.30 -1.92
N LEU A 56 -6.49 -10.32 -1.01
CA LEU A 56 -5.56 -10.33 0.12
C LEU A 56 -6.10 -11.25 1.22
N ARG A 57 -5.46 -12.40 1.40
CA ARG A 57 -5.69 -13.26 2.56
C ARG A 57 -4.90 -12.72 3.74
N ARG A 58 -5.56 -12.43 4.86
CA ARG A 58 -4.86 -12.14 6.11
C ARG A 58 -4.08 -13.38 6.53
N ARG A 59 -2.77 -13.24 6.70
CA ARG A 59 -1.97 -14.25 7.37
C ARG A 59 -2.16 -14.04 8.86
N ARG A 60 -2.90 -14.93 9.52
CA ARG A 60 -2.75 -15.11 10.97
C ARG A 60 -1.28 -15.42 11.20
N ARG A 61 -0.60 -14.66 12.07
CA ARG A 61 0.75 -15.02 12.49
C ARG A 61 0.59 -16.31 13.28
N ARG A 62 0.74 -17.45 12.60
CA ARG A 62 0.95 -18.74 13.27
C ARG A 62 2.37 -18.67 13.82
N GLU A 63 2.51 -18.10 15.01
CA GLU A 63 3.55 -18.58 15.90
C GLU A 63 3.18 -20.05 16.17
N GLU A 64 4.15 -20.90 15.90
CA GLU A 64 4.02 -22.35 15.88
C GLU A 64 3.74 -22.85 17.31
N GLU A 65 2.75 -23.75 17.43
CA GLU A 65 2.68 -24.89 18.38
C GLU A 65 2.57 -24.48 19.87
N GLU A 66 1.45 -24.67 20.57
CA GLU A 66 0.97 -25.97 21.09
C GLU A 66 -0.35 -25.78 21.87
N GLU A 67 -1.18 -26.83 21.84
CA GLU A 67 -2.15 -27.26 22.87
C GLU A 67 -3.39 -26.37 23.10
N GLU A 68 -4.58 -26.81 22.70
CA GLU A 68 -5.54 -27.49 23.61
C GLU A 68 -5.81 -26.59 24.83
N GLU A 69 -6.90 -25.84 24.96
CA GLU A 69 -8.31 -26.20 24.94
C GLU A 69 -9.09 -24.86 25.02
N GLU A 70 -10.38 -24.92 24.68
CA GLU A 70 -11.47 -24.04 25.11
C GLU A 70 -11.09 -22.74 25.86
N GLU A 71 -11.39 -21.57 25.28
CA GLU A 71 -12.23 -20.53 25.90
C GLU A 71 -12.14 -19.22 25.10
N GLU A 72 -13.33 -18.64 24.86
CA GLU A 72 -13.59 -17.28 24.39
C GLU A 72 -13.29 -17.02 22.90
N GLU A 73 -14.36 -17.15 22.09
CA GLU A 73 -14.54 -16.34 20.88
C GLU A 73 -14.55 -14.86 21.29
N GLU A 74 -13.38 -14.30 21.62
CA GLU A 74 -13.19 -12.87 21.49
C GLU A 74 -13.34 -12.60 19.99
N GLU A 75 -14.49 -12.04 19.61
CA GLU A 75 -14.65 -11.28 18.38
C GLU A 75 -13.63 -10.12 18.43
N GLU A 76 -12.34 -10.42 18.31
CA GLU A 76 -11.37 -9.45 17.86
C GLU A 76 -11.93 -9.00 16.51
N GLU A 77 -12.55 -7.82 16.49
CA GLU A 77 -12.96 -7.12 15.27
C GLU A 77 -11.77 -7.16 14.34
N GLU A 78 -11.78 -8.16 13.44
CA GLU A 78 -10.63 -8.54 12.64
C GLU A 78 -10.51 -7.40 11.62
N ALA A 79 -9.76 -6.34 11.98
CA ALA A 79 -9.90 -5.00 11.40
C ALA A 79 -10.01 -5.03 9.87
N GLU A 80 -11.22 -4.86 9.33
CA GLU A 80 -11.56 -4.94 7.90
C GLU A 80 -10.53 -4.15 7.07
N LEU A 81 -9.76 -4.88 6.25
CA LEU A 81 -8.75 -4.24 5.41
C LEU A 81 -9.48 -3.51 4.30
N GLU A 82 -9.70 -2.21 4.47
CA GLU A 82 -10.50 -1.41 3.55
C GLU A 82 -9.74 -0.16 3.08
N PHE A 83 -9.71 0.05 1.77
CA PHE A 83 -9.17 1.27 1.17
C PHE A 83 -9.83 1.56 -0.19
N GLY A 84 -10.06 2.84 -0.49
CA GLY A 84 -10.53 3.32 -1.79
C GLY A 84 -9.40 3.39 -2.82
N THR A 85 -8.17 3.72 -2.40
CA THR A 85 -6.97 3.49 -3.21
C THR A 85 -5.69 3.65 -2.38
N VAL A 86 -4.60 3.01 -2.78
CA VAL A 86 -3.25 3.28 -2.25
C VAL A 86 -2.37 3.83 -3.36
N LEU A 87 -1.81 5.02 -3.17
CA LEU A 87 -0.89 5.68 -4.08
C LEU A 87 0.53 5.53 -3.58
N VAL A 88 1.39 4.90 -4.38
CA VAL A 88 2.79 4.64 -4.00
C VAL A 88 3.71 5.63 -4.71
N TYR A 89 4.55 6.30 -3.92
CA TYR A 89 5.53 7.27 -4.37
C TYR A 89 6.93 6.77 -4.06
N THR A 90 7.77 6.74 -5.08
CA THR A 90 9.14 6.23 -5.00
C THR A 90 10.17 7.31 -5.31
N CYS A 91 11.41 7.09 -4.88
CA CYS A 91 12.50 8.01 -5.20
C CYS A 91 12.66 8.17 -6.72
N ARG A 92 12.70 9.42 -7.21
CA ARG A 92 12.92 9.70 -8.63
C ARG A 92 14.25 9.13 -9.14
N SER A 93 15.27 9.12 -8.27
CA SER A 93 16.60 8.58 -8.55
C SER A 93 16.75 7.09 -8.23
N SER A 94 15.66 6.38 -7.89
CA SER A 94 15.66 4.92 -7.68
C SER A 94 16.75 4.46 -6.70
N CYS A 95 16.75 5.07 -5.50
CA CYS A 95 17.76 4.80 -4.48
C CYS A 95 17.47 3.48 -3.73
N TRP A 96 17.73 2.35 -4.39
CA TRP A 96 17.53 1.00 -3.83
C TRP A 96 18.73 0.48 -3.02
N THR A 97 19.93 1.04 -3.22
CA THR A 97 21.21 0.49 -2.70
C THR A 97 21.96 1.43 -1.76
N ARG A 98 21.42 2.62 -1.49
CA ARG A 98 22.08 3.65 -0.65
C ARG A 98 21.70 3.56 0.83
N GLY A 99 21.23 2.39 1.28
CA GLY A 99 21.13 2.09 2.71
C GLY A 99 22.51 2.09 3.37
N PRO A 100 22.59 2.14 4.70
CA PRO A 100 23.85 2.23 5.45
C PRO A 100 24.86 1.10 5.13
N ASP A 101 24.39 -0.03 4.58
CA ASP A 101 25.20 -1.21 4.31
C ASP A 101 25.51 -1.36 2.81
N SER A 102 26.22 -0.39 2.24
CA SER A 102 26.65 -0.39 0.82
C SER A 102 27.78 -1.40 0.49
N GLY A 103 27.98 -2.42 1.33
CA GLY A 103 29.14 -3.31 1.32
C GLY A 103 28.93 -4.76 0.83
N SER A 104 27.72 -5.17 0.44
CA SER A 104 27.43 -6.58 0.11
C SER A 104 26.70 -6.70 -1.23
N GLY A 105 27.42 -7.09 -2.29
CA GLY A 105 26.91 -7.74 -3.51
C GLY A 105 25.76 -7.07 -4.31
N PRO A 106 25.56 -7.46 -5.58
CA PRO A 106 24.35 -7.10 -6.31
C PRO A 106 23.14 -7.83 -5.67
N GLY A 107 22.34 -7.10 -4.88
CA GLY A 107 21.07 -7.59 -4.36
C GLY A 107 20.94 -7.76 -2.84
N SER A 108 21.94 -7.40 -2.03
CA SER A 108 21.87 -7.45 -0.56
C SER A 108 21.68 -6.07 0.09
N GLY A 109 20.99 -5.14 -0.59
CA GLY A 109 20.56 -3.90 0.05
C GLY A 109 19.37 -4.15 0.99
N PRO A 110 19.27 -3.46 2.14
CA PRO A 110 18.08 -3.55 2.97
C PRO A 110 16.84 -3.11 2.17
N ALA A 111 15.69 -3.73 2.41
CA ALA A 111 14.43 -3.27 1.86
C ALA A 111 14.21 -1.80 2.26
N VAL A 112 13.86 -0.96 1.29
CA VAL A 112 13.66 0.48 1.52
C VAL A 112 12.17 0.77 1.66
N GLU A 113 11.80 1.57 2.65
CA GLU A 113 10.43 2.00 2.86
C GLU A 113 10.02 3.09 1.84
N GLU A 114 8.96 2.79 1.08
CA GLU A 114 8.37 3.72 0.13
C GLU A 114 7.18 4.49 0.74
N PHE A 115 6.87 5.66 0.18
CA PHE A 115 5.78 6.48 0.72
C PHE A 115 4.45 6.04 0.11
N CYS A 116 3.50 5.66 0.96
CA CYS A 116 2.16 5.28 0.58
C CYS A 116 1.16 6.32 1.09
N LEU A 117 0.39 6.91 0.18
CA LEU A 117 -0.79 7.71 0.52
C LEU A 117 -2.03 6.83 0.35
N VAL A 118 -2.72 6.56 1.45
CA VAL A 118 -3.96 5.76 1.46
C VAL A 118 -5.15 6.71 1.47
N GLN A 119 -6.08 6.53 0.53
CA GLN A 119 -7.38 7.18 0.60
C GLN A 119 -8.43 6.11 0.95
N PRO A 120 -9.25 6.34 1.99
CA PRO A 120 -10.31 5.41 2.38
C PRO A 120 -11.38 5.35 1.29
N ASP A 121 -12.26 4.35 1.38
CA ASP A 121 -13.45 4.32 0.52
C ASP A 121 -14.36 5.50 0.91
N PRO A 122 -14.67 6.45 -0.01
CA PRO A 122 -15.53 7.57 0.31
C PRO A 122 -16.95 7.12 0.70
N ASP A 123 -17.40 5.96 0.23
CA ASP A 123 -18.73 5.42 0.48
C ASP A 123 -18.79 4.55 1.76
N GLN A 124 -17.66 4.36 2.47
CA GLN A 124 -17.60 3.53 3.69
C GLN A 124 -18.65 3.91 4.75
N HIS A 125 -18.99 5.20 4.83
CA HIS A 125 -20.01 5.70 5.74
C HIS A 125 -21.45 5.24 5.42
N LEU A 126 -21.69 4.71 4.22
CA LEU A 126 -23.00 4.24 3.75
C LEU A 126 -23.29 2.77 4.10
N PHE A 127 -22.29 2.02 4.57
CA PHE A 127 -22.39 0.57 4.82
C PHE A 127 -22.43 0.21 6.32
N LYS A 128 -22.80 1.17 7.18
CA LYS A 128 -23.00 0.98 8.62
C LYS A 128 -24.41 0.54 8.98
#